data_AF-A0A5C2RME3-F1
#
_entry.id   AF-A0A5C2RME3-F1
#
_cell.length_a   1.000
_cell.length_b   1.000
_cell.length_c   1.000
_cell.angle_alpha   90.00
_cell.angle_beta   90.00
_cell.angle_gamma   90.00
#
_symmetry.space_group_name_H-M   'P 1'
#
loop_
_entity.id
_entity.type
_entity.pdbx_description
1 polymer ?
#
loop_
_entity_poly.entity_id
_entity_poly.type
_entity_poly.pdbx_seq_one_letter_code
_entity_poly.pdbx_strand_id
1 'polypeptide(L)'
;SQANGVVECPHFHVHDALVKACEGDQEQWVSRVYSVLWADRITVRRRLGCSPYFAVTGTNPIMPFDIAKATYLMLVPSTMLSMAELIARRAIALQK
;
A
#
# COMPACT_ATOMS: atom_id res chain seq x y z
N SER A 1 -16.23 12.77 -13.62
CA SER A 1 -15.47 13.73 -14.44
C SER A 1 -14.27 13.01 -15.05
N GLN A 2 -14.22 12.75 -16.35
CA GLN A 2 -13.14 11.90 -16.92
C GLN A 2 -11.72 12.48 -16.77
N ALA A 3 -11.58 13.81 -16.62
CA ALA A 3 -10.27 14.47 -16.48
C ALA A 3 -9.56 14.20 -15.14
N ASN A 4 -10.30 13.95 -14.06
CA ASN A 4 -9.73 13.75 -12.71
C ASN A 4 -9.39 12.29 -12.39
N GLY A 5 -9.66 11.35 -13.30
CA GLY A 5 -9.48 9.92 -13.05
C GLY A 5 -8.05 9.52 -12.66
N VAL A 6 -7.04 10.30 -13.08
CA VAL A 6 -5.63 10.09 -12.71
C VAL A 6 -5.38 10.35 -11.22
N VAL A 7 -6.10 11.29 -10.63
CA VAL A 7 -6.02 11.65 -9.20
C VAL A 7 -6.99 10.79 -8.38
N GLU A 8 -8.20 10.57 -8.89
CA GLU A 8 -9.27 9.85 -8.21
C GLU A 8 -8.94 8.35 -8.01
N CYS A 9 -8.35 7.69 -9.01
CA CYS A 9 -8.03 6.26 -8.93
C CYS A 9 -7.01 5.90 -7.81
N PRO A 10 -5.85 6.56 -7.67
CA PRO A 10 -4.96 6.28 -6.55
C PRO A 10 -5.56 6.69 -5.21
N HIS A 11 -6.36 7.77 -5.18
CA HIS A 11 -7.06 8.17 -3.96
C HIS A 11 -8.06 7.12 -3.48
N PHE A 12 -8.82 6.51 -4.41
CA PHE A 12 -9.73 5.41 -4.12
C PHE A 12 -9.03 4.21 -3.47
N HIS A 13 -7.87 3.80 -4.01
CA HIS A 13 -7.10 2.69 -3.42
C HIS A 13 -6.59 3.00 -2.02
N VAL A 14 -6.21 4.26 -1.74
CA VAL A 14 -5.77 4.67 -0.40
C VAL A 14 -6.94 4.61 0.60
N HIS A 15 -8.12 5.08 0.21
CA HIS A 15 -9.31 5.02 1.04
C HIS A 15 -9.71 3.56 1.33
N ASP A 16 -9.82 2.73 0.30
CA ASP A 16 -10.18 1.31 0.44
C ASP A 16 -9.13 0.54 1.26
N ALA A 17 -7.85 0.83 1.07
CA ALA A 17 -6.78 0.24 1.88
C ALA A 17 -6.83 0.69 3.34
N LEU A 18 -7.22 1.94 3.62
CA LEU A 18 -7.36 2.45 4.98
C LEU A 18 -8.50 1.74 5.72
N VAL A 19 -9.66 1.59 5.08
CA VAL A 19 -10.80 0.86 5.64
C VAL A 19 -10.42 -0.60 5.91
N LYS A 20 -9.74 -1.26 4.96
CA LYS A 20 -9.27 -2.64 5.12
C LYS A 20 -8.21 -2.78 6.22
N ALA A 21 -7.30 -1.81 6.34
CA ALA A 21 -6.28 -1.81 7.38
C ALA A 21 -6.88 -1.61 8.78
N CYS A 22 -8.07 -1.04 8.91
CA CYS A 22 -8.75 -0.85 10.20
C CYS A 22 -9.47 -2.12 10.70
N GLU A 23 -9.57 -3.19 9.90
CA GLU A 23 -10.16 -4.49 10.29
C GLU A 23 -11.52 -4.40 11.02
N GLY A 24 -12.32 -3.38 10.72
CA GLY A 24 -13.64 -3.13 11.32
C GLY A 24 -13.68 -2.08 12.44
N ASP A 25 -12.54 -1.65 12.98
CA ASP A 25 -12.45 -0.56 13.95
C ASP A 25 -12.02 0.75 13.27
N GLN A 26 -13.01 1.49 12.75
CA GLN A 26 -12.78 2.71 11.99
C GLN A 26 -12.16 3.83 12.84
N GLU A 27 -12.29 3.82 14.17
CA GLU A 27 -11.74 4.86 15.05
C GLU A 27 -10.20 4.90 15.01
N GLN A 28 -9.57 3.79 14.64
CA GLN A 28 -8.11 3.70 14.51
C GLN A 28 -7.55 4.28 13.21
N TRP A 29 -8.37 4.85 12.33
CA TRP A 29 -7.89 5.36 11.03
C TRP A 29 -6.75 6.37 11.18
N VAL A 30 -6.76 7.19 12.23
CA VAL A 30 -5.74 8.21 12.52
C VAL A 30 -4.36 7.58 12.77
N SER A 31 -4.30 6.46 13.48
CA SER A 31 -3.03 5.77 13.74
C SER A 31 -2.53 5.03 12.50
N ARG A 32 -3.46 4.54 11.67
CA ARG A 32 -3.16 3.69 10.51
C ARG A 32 -2.86 4.48 9.23
N VAL A 33 -3.30 5.73 9.14
CA VAL A 33 -3.18 6.57 7.92
C VAL A 33 -1.74 6.73 7.47
N TYR A 34 -0.80 6.94 8.41
CA TYR A 34 0.61 7.11 8.08
C TYR A 34 1.21 5.83 7.47
N SER A 35 0.88 4.68 8.04
CA SER A 35 1.32 3.37 7.52
C SER A 35 0.74 3.09 6.13
N VAL A 36 -0.53 3.44 5.89
CA VAL A 36 -1.19 3.26 4.58
C VAL A 36 -0.59 4.18 3.52
N LEU A 37 -0.36 5.45 3.84
CA LEU A 37 0.28 6.40 2.93
C LEU A 37 1.71 5.98 2.60
N TRP A 38 2.47 5.47 3.58
CA TRP A 38 3.79 4.91 3.33
C TRP A 38 3.70 3.69 2.42
N ALA A 39 2.79 2.75 2.72
CA ALA A 39 2.57 1.54 1.92
C ALA A 39 2.20 1.85 0.46
N ASP A 40 1.35 2.85 0.18
CA ASP A 40 1.02 3.25 -1.19
C ASP A 40 2.24 3.81 -1.94
N ARG A 41 3.06 4.64 -1.28
CA ARG A 41 4.27 5.25 -1.89
C ARG A 41 5.35 4.24 -2.22
N ILE A 42 5.49 3.19 -1.43
CA ILE A 42 6.49 2.13 -1.66
C ILE A 42 5.99 1.04 -2.60
N THR A 43 4.68 0.99 -2.89
CA THR A 43 4.09 -0.01 -3.79
C THR A 43 4.29 0.37 -5.25
N VAL A 44 4.79 -0.58 -6.05
CA VAL A 44 4.96 -0.40 -7.50
C VAL A 44 3.61 -0.19 -8.17
N ARG A 45 3.50 0.88 -8.96
CA ARG A 45 2.29 1.17 -9.75
C ARG A 45 2.47 0.67 -11.17
N ARG A 46 1.50 -0.13 -11.67
CA ARG A 46 1.54 -0.68 -13.04
C ARG A 46 1.72 0.37 -14.14
N ARG A 47 1.16 1.58 -13.95
CA ARG A 47 1.30 2.69 -14.91
C ARG A 47 2.69 3.32 -14.91
N LEU A 48 3.39 3.29 -13.78
CA LEU A 48 4.69 3.92 -13.60
C LEU A 48 5.85 2.93 -13.83
N GLY A 49 5.61 1.63 -13.65
CA GLY A 49 6.64 0.59 -13.72
C GLY A 49 7.53 0.52 -12.48
N CYS A 50 7.48 1.53 -11.60
CA CYS A 50 8.19 1.59 -10.33
C CYS A 50 7.28 2.12 -9.20
N SER A 51 7.82 2.21 -7.98
CA SER A 51 7.12 2.83 -6.87
C SER A 51 7.17 4.37 -6.97
N PRO A 52 6.12 5.10 -6.55
CA PRO A 52 6.16 6.55 -6.47
C PRO A 52 7.36 7.09 -5.69
N TYR A 53 7.75 6.41 -4.62
CA TYR A 53 8.95 6.76 -3.86
C TYR A 53 10.20 6.72 -4.74
N PHE A 54 10.44 5.61 -5.44
CA PHE A 54 11.59 5.45 -6.32
C PHE A 54 11.62 6.49 -7.44
N ALA A 55 10.47 6.81 -8.04
CA ALA A 55 10.40 7.82 -9.10
C ALA A 55 10.82 9.22 -8.63
N VAL A 56 10.62 9.53 -7.35
CA VAL A 56 10.96 10.85 -6.77
C VAL A 56 12.38 10.86 -6.23
N THR A 57 12.82 9.80 -5.55
CA THR A 57 14.09 9.78 -4.82
C THR A 57 15.23 9.08 -5.57
N GLY A 58 14.92 8.29 -6.60
CA GLY A 58 15.87 7.40 -7.27
C GLY A 58 16.36 6.24 -6.42
N THR A 59 15.83 6.05 -5.21
CA THR A 59 16.28 5.03 -4.25
C THR A 59 15.17 4.03 -3.94
N ASN A 60 15.56 2.77 -3.71
CA ASN A 60 14.60 1.74 -3.34
C ASN A 60 14.11 1.98 -1.90
N PRO A 61 12.78 2.00 -1.67
CA PRO A 61 12.26 2.16 -0.33
C PRO A 61 12.53 0.93 0.53
N ILE A 62 12.63 1.14 1.84
CA ILE A 62 12.64 0.03 2.80
C ILE A 62 11.24 -0.59 2.79
N MET A 63 11.16 -1.82 2.29
CA MET A 63 9.91 -2.58 2.26
C MET A 63 9.80 -3.49 3.50
N PRO A 64 8.58 -3.69 4.03
CA PRO A 64 8.31 -4.70 5.07
C PRO A 64 8.32 -6.13 4.50
N PHE A 65 9.06 -6.37 3.43
CA PHE A 65 9.17 -7.64 2.72
C PHE A 65 10.60 -7.84 2.29
N ASP A 66 11.16 -9.01 2.58
CA ASP A 66 12.49 -9.37 2.12
C ASP A 66 12.40 -9.86 0.67
N ILE A 67 12.78 -8.98 -0.26
CA ILE A 67 12.83 -9.28 -1.71
C ILE A 67 13.82 -10.42 -2.00
N ALA A 68 14.92 -10.49 -1.26
CA ALA A 68 15.98 -11.47 -1.51
C ALA A 68 15.55 -12.88 -1.09
N LYS A 69 14.79 -13.00 0.00
CA LYS A 69 14.30 -14.30 0.50
C LYS A 69 12.86 -14.62 0.08
N ALA A 70 12.23 -13.73 -0.69
CA ALA A 70 10.81 -13.78 -1.05
C ALA A 70 9.88 -14.10 0.16
N THR A 71 10.31 -13.72 1.37
CA THR A 71 9.65 -14.15 2.60
C THR A 71 8.66 -13.06 3.01
N TYR A 72 7.38 -13.42 3.01
CA TYR A 72 6.35 -12.55 3.57
C TYR A 72 6.49 -12.53 5.09
N LEU A 73 6.56 -11.34 5.69
CA LEU A 73 6.44 -11.15 7.15
C LEU A 73 5.01 -11.47 7.67
N MET A 74 4.11 -11.87 6.77
CA MET A 74 2.72 -12.24 7.01
C MET A 74 2.39 -13.54 6.29
N LEU A 75 1.26 -14.14 6.66
CA LEU A 75 0.76 -15.36 6.01
C LEU A 75 0.67 -15.17 4.49
N VAL A 76 1.27 -16.06 3.71
CA VAL A 76 1.26 -15.96 2.24
C VAL A 76 -0.20 -15.89 1.74
N PRO A 77 -0.54 -14.96 0.84
CA PRO A 77 -1.89 -14.91 0.27
C PRO A 77 -2.19 -16.21 -0.48
N SER A 78 -3.35 -16.81 -0.23
CA SER A 78 -3.84 -17.97 -0.99
C SER A 78 -4.45 -17.57 -2.34
N THR A 79 -4.83 -16.30 -2.49
CA THR A 79 -5.45 -15.73 -3.69
C THR A 79 -4.68 -14.51 -4.19
N MET A 80 -4.92 -14.13 -5.45
CA MET A 80 -4.37 -12.87 -5.97
C MET A 80 -4.96 -11.68 -5.21
N LEU A 81 -4.07 -10.84 -4.67
CA LEU A 81 -4.45 -9.63 -3.94
C LEU A 81 -4.82 -8.51 -4.91
N SER A 82 -5.88 -7.78 -4.58
CA SER A 82 -6.11 -6.45 -5.14
C SER A 82 -5.04 -5.45 -4.67
N MET A 83 -4.91 -4.33 -5.39
CA MET A 83 -3.97 -3.27 -5.02
C MET A 83 -4.22 -2.75 -3.60
N ALA A 84 -5.48 -2.51 -3.24
CA ALA A 84 -5.85 -2.01 -1.92
C ALA A 84 -5.57 -3.03 -0.81
N GLU A 85 -5.81 -4.33 -1.04
CA GLU A 85 -5.45 -5.37 -0.06
C GLU A 85 -3.94 -5.50 0.10
N LEU A 86 -3.18 -5.37 -0.99
CA LEU A 86 -1.72 -5.37 -0.93
C LEU A 86 -1.20 -4.17 -0.11
N ILE A 87 -1.75 -2.98 -0.32
CA ILE A 87 -1.40 -1.77 0.46
C ILE A 87 -1.79 -1.96 1.93
N ALA A 88 -3.01 -2.44 2.22
CA ALA A 88 -3.48 -2.67 3.57
C ALA A 88 -2.58 -3.67 4.33
N ARG A 89 -2.24 -4.80 3.70
CA ARG A 89 -1.34 -5.80 4.29
C ARG A 89 0.05 -5.24 4.57
N ARG A 90 0.60 -4.44 3.66
CA ARG A 90 1.88 -3.74 3.90
C ARG A 90 1.76 -2.75 5.06
N ALA A 91 0.66 -1.98 5.13
CA ALA A 91 0.42 -1.04 6.21
C ALA A 91 0.36 -1.73 7.58
N ILE A 92 -0.34 -2.86 7.68
CA ILE A 92 -0.39 -3.69 8.89
C ILE A 92 1.00 -4.23 9.25
N ALA A 93 1.82 -4.60 8.26
CA ALA A 93 3.18 -5.09 8.50
C ALA A 93 4.11 -4.00 9.06
N LEU A 94 3.85 -2.74 8.72
CA LEU A 94 4.59 -1.56 9.18
C LEU A 94 4.16 -1.09 10.58
N GLN A 95 3.05 -1.58 11.11
CA GLN A 95 2.54 -1.21 12.44
C GLN A 95 3.17 -2.04 13.57
N LYS A 96 4.00 -3.04 13.24
CA LYS A 96 4.67 -3.93 14.20
C LYS A 96 6.07 -3.43 14.56
#